data_AF-A0A2N8DZH8-F1
#
_entry.id   AF-A0A2N8DZH8-F1
#
_cell.length_a   1.000
_cell.length_b   1.000
_cell.length_c   1.000
_cell.angle_alpha   90.00
_cell.angle_beta   90.00
_cell.angle_gamma   90.00
#
_symmetry.space_group_name_H-M   'P 1'
#
loop_
_entity.id
_entity.type
_entity.pdbx_description
1 polymer ?
#
loop_
_entity_poly.entity_id
_entity_poly.type
_entity_poly.pdbx_seq_one_letter_code
_entity_poly.pdbx_strand_id
1 'polypeptide(L)'
;MKSWNELHSDRYRPLDSNLTDTKPLVIDTDANPQDILECAVQRLRASSDLLQTLYCLCFKHADVEDIPHITHALYLLTKDGYDLLQVAQQRMLNWKAPA
;
A
#
# COMPACT_ATOMS: atom_id res chain seq x y z
N MET A 1 -16.00 12.61 -28.21
CA MET A 1 -14.79 12.00 -27.63
C MET A 1 -15.27 11.04 -26.56
N LYS A 2 -15.15 9.72 -26.75
CA LYS A 2 -15.63 8.76 -25.75
C LYS A 2 -14.75 8.91 -24.50
N SER A 3 -15.40 9.09 -23.35
CA SER A 3 -14.78 9.13 -22.04
C SER A 3 -13.97 7.84 -21.85
N TRP A 4 -12.65 7.95 -21.84
CA TRP A 4 -11.75 6.84 -21.53
C TRP A 4 -11.89 6.36 -20.07
N ASN A 5 -12.69 7.05 -19.24
CA ASN A 5 -12.82 6.79 -17.82
C ASN A 5 -13.88 5.73 -17.46
N GLU A 6 -14.76 5.34 -18.38
CA GLU A 6 -15.92 4.50 -18.03
C GLU A 6 -15.70 2.99 -18.20
N LEU A 7 -14.61 2.55 -18.84
CA LEU A 7 -14.38 1.12 -19.11
C LEU A 7 -13.33 0.44 -18.20
N HIS A 8 -12.60 1.18 -17.36
CA HIS A 8 -11.51 0.65 -16.54
C HIS A 8 -11.68 0.90 -15.02
N SER A 9 -12.79 1.48 -14.59
CA SER A 9 -12.97 1.97 -13.22
C SER A 9 -12.94 0.89 -12.12
N ASP A 10 -13.25 -0.38 -12.45
CA ASP A 10 -13.30 -1.46 -11.44
C ASP A 10 -11.98 -2.23 -11.30
N ARG A 11 -11.14 -2.25 -12.35
CA ARG A 11 -9.88 -3.02 -12.36
C ARG A 11 -8.75 -2.29 -11.66
N TYR A 12 -8.57 -0.99 -11.92
CA TYR A 12 -7.46 -0.23 -11.34
C TYR A 12 -7.96 0.63 -10.20
N ARG A 13 -7.80 0.13 -8.97
CA ARG A 13 -8.20 0.85 -7.75
C ARG A 13 -7.06 1.76 -7.29
N PRO A 14 -7.23 3.08 -7.20
CA PRO A 14 -6.17 3.96 -6.70
C PRO A 14 -5.87 3.71 -5.22
N LEU A 15 -4.61 3.87 -4.83
CA LEU A 15 -4.20 3.90 -3.42
C LEU A 15 -4.72 5.18 -2.73
N ASP A 16 -5.10 5.07 -1.46
CA ASP A 16 -5.56 6.21 -0.67
C ASP A 16 -4.44 7.21 -0.35
N SER A 17 -3.19 6.77 -0.43
CA SER A 17 -1.99 7.57 -0.15
C SER A 17 -1.64 8.56 -1.27
N ASN A 18 -2.29 8.47 -2.44
CA ASN A 18 -2.09 9.42 -3.53
C ASN A 18 -2.40 10.86 -3.09
N LEU A 19 -1.50 11.80 -3.40
CA LEU A 19 -1.63 13.21 -3.00
C LEU A 19 -2.35 14.09 -4.04
N THR A 20 -2.41 13.65 -5.30
CA THR A 20 -2.93 14.44 -6.41
C THR A 20 -4.18 13.82 -7.01
N ASP A 21 -4.97 14.64 -7.71
CA ASP A 21 -6.22 14.22 -8.35
C ASP A 21 -6.01 13.14 -9.43
N THR A 22 -4.82 13.09 -10.03
CA THR A 22 -4.48 12.12 -11.09
C THR A 22 -4.24 10.70 -10.57
N LYS A 23 -4.05 10.52 -9.25
CA LYS A 23 -3.88 9.22 -8.55
C LYS A 23 -3.05 8.17 -9.31
N PRO A 24 -1.75 8.42 -9.55
CA PRO A 24 -0.92 7.56 -10.40
C PRO A 24 -0.64 6.17 -9.82
N LEU A 25 -0.72 5.99 -8.50
CA LEU A 25 -0.47 4.69 -7.86
C LEU A 25 -1.78 3.93 -7.72
N VAL A 26 -1.87 2.78 -8.40
CA VAL A 26 -3.07 1.95 -8.46
C VAL A 26 -2.77 0.48 -8.15
N ILE A 27 -3.76 -0.22 -7.64
CA ILE A 27 -3.82 -1.66 -7.46
C ILE A 27 -4.54 -2.24 -8.68
N ASP A 28 -3.89 -3.15 -9.40
CA ASP A 28 -4.56 -4.01 -10.37
C ASP A 28 -5.35 -5.10 -9.62
N THR A 29 -6.66 -4.88 -9.45
CA THR A 29 -7.54 -5.78 -8.68
C THR A 29 -7.74 -7.13 -9.35
N ASP A 30 -7.37 -7.28 -10.63
CA ASP A 30 -7.41 -8.52 -11.38
C ASP A 30 -6.13 -9.34 -11.31
N ALA A 31 -5.06 -8.81 -10.70
CA ALA A 31 -3.85 -9.58 -10.44
C ALA A 31 -4.11 -10.82 -9.57
N ASN A 32 -3.16 -11.76 -9.57
CA ASN A 32 -3.24 -12.95 -8.73
C ASN A 32 -3.39 -12.53 -7.26
N PRO A 33 -4.42 -13.01 -6.53
CA PRO A 33 -4.65 -12.60 -5.15
C PRO A 33 -3.47 -12.88 -4.22
N GLN A 34 -2.70 -13.93 -4.49
CA GLN A 34 -1.47 -14.23 -3.74
C GLN A 34 -0.42 -13.13 -3.96
N ASP A 35 -0.22 -12.68 -5.19
CA ASP A 35 0.77 -11.62 -5.50
C ASP A 35 0.37 -10.30 -4.83
N ILE A 36 -0.93 -9.96 -4.82
CA ILE A 36 -1.44 -8.79 -4.11
C ILE A 36 -1.19 -8.92 -2.59
N LEU A 37 -1.42 -10.11 -2.02
CA LEU A 37 -1.17 -10.38 -0.61
C LEU A 37 0.32 -10.27 -0.25
N GLU A 38 1.21 -10.88 -1.02
CA GLU A 38 2.66 -10.78 -0.80
C GLU A 38 3.13 -9.32 -0.87
N CYS A 39 2.57 -8.54 -1.80
CA CYS A 39 2.82 -7.10 -1.95
C CYS A 39 2.37 -6.30 -0.70
N ALA A 40 1.21 -6.67 -0.12
CA ALA A 40 0.71 -6.10 1.13
C ALA A 40 1.64 -6.44 2.32
N VAL A 41 1.99 -7.72 2.45
CA VAL A 41 2.88 -8.23 3.51
C VAL A 41 4.23 -7.55 3.46
N GLN A 42 4.81 -7.38 2.26
CA GLN A 42 6.11 -6.74 2.09
C GLN A 42 6.11 -5.29 2.59
N ARG A 43 5.08 -4.50 2.29
CA ARG A 43 4.93 -3.12 2.79
C ARG A 43 4.71 -3.05 4.30
N LEU A 44 3.84 -3.91 4.83
CA LEU A 44 3.56 -3.96 6.26
C LEU A 44 4.79 -4.39 7.06
N ARG A 45 5.58 -5.34 6.54
CA ARG A 45 6.85 -5.73 7.15
C ARG A 45 7.85 -4.57 7.13
N ALA A 46 8.02 -3.91 5.98
CA ALA A 46 8.91 -2.75 5.88
C ALA A 46 8.49 -1.62 6.85
N SER A 47 7.18 -1.37 6.99
CA SER A 47 6.66 -0.43 7.98
C SER A 47 6.98 -0.87 9.41
N SER A 48 6.80 -2.15 9.75
CA SER A 48 7.13 -2.69 11.07
C SER A 48 8.62 -2.55 11.40
N ASP A 49 9.50 -2.88 10.46
CA ASP A 49 10.96 -2.79 10.64
C ASP A 49 11.39 -1.32 10.82
N LEU A 50 10.78 -0.40 10.06
CA LEU A 50 11.03 1.03 10.18
C LEU A 50 10.47 1.61 11.49
N LEU A 51 9.35 1.10 12.00
CA LEU A 51 8.76 1.51 13.28
C LEU A 51 9.66 1.05 14.43
N GLN A 52 10.19 -0.17 14.35
CA GLN A 52 11.18 -0.66 15.31
C GLN A 52 12.43 0.23 15.29
N THR A 53 12.89 0.64 14.11
CA THR A 53 14.01 1.58 13.97
C THR A 53 13.70 2.91 14.66
N LEU A 54 12.53 3.50 14.38
CA LEU A 54 12.07 4.74 15.00
C LEU A 54 11.98 4.63 16.53
N TYR A 55 11.45 3.51 17.03
CA TYR A 55 11.35 3.25 18.46
C TYR A 55 12.73 3.16 19.15
N CYS A 56 13.71 2.58 18.46
CA CYS A 56 15.08 2.44 18.95
C CYS A 56 15.92 3.71 18.79
N LEU A 57 15.48 4.70 18.00
CA LEU A 57 16.22 5.95 17.81
C LEU A 57 16.36 6.69 19.15
N CYS A 58 17.61 6.93 19.55
CA CYS A 58 17.88 7.80 20.68
C CYS A 58 17.67 9.25 20.23
N PHE A 59 16.68 9.94 20.81
CA PHE A 59 16.39 11.37 20.56
C PHE A 59 17.59 12.31 20.75
N LYS A 60 18.69 11.82 21.35
CA LYS A 60 19.94 12.59 21.53
C LYS A 60 20.90 12.52 20.34
N HIS A 61 20.72 11.56 19.43
CA HIS A 61 21.64 11.31 18.30
C HIS A 61 20.94 11.33 16.93
N ALA A 62 19.61 11.22 16.90
CA ALA A 62 18.84 11.39 15.68
C ALA A 62 18.72 12.87 15.33
N ASP A 63 18.77 13.21 14.04
CA ASP A 63 18.42 14.54 13.60
C ASP A 63 16.92 14.77 13.86
N VAL A 64 16.54 15.98 14.23
CA VAL A 64 15.13 16.35 14.43
C VAL A 64 14.35 16.19 13.12
N GLU A 65 15.03 16.32 11.98
CA GLU A 65 14.47 16.10 10.64
C GLU A 65 14.23 14.61 10.32
N ASP A 66 14.93 13.68 10.96
CA ASP A 66 14.76 12.24 10.68
C ASP A 66 13.37 11.74 11.08
N ILE A 67 12.83 12.27 12.18
CA ILE A 67 11.54 11.86 12.74
C ILE A 67 10.38 12.07 11.75
N PRO A 68 10.15 13.28 11.18
CA PRO A 68 9.06 13.47 10.22
C PRO A 68 9.27 12.67 8.92
N HIS A 69 10.51 12.47 8.45
CA HIS A 69 10.77 11.66 7.27
C HIS A 69 10.43 10.18 7.49
N ILE A 70 10.89 9.60 8.60
CA ILE A 70 10.59 8.22 8.98
C ILE A 70 9.09 8.04 9.23
N THR A 71 8.46 9.00 9.93
CA THR A 71 7.02 8.98 10.19
C THR A 71 6.21 9.04 8.90
N HIS A 72 6.64 9.84 7.93
CA HIS A 72 5.98 9.93 6.63
C HIS A 72 6.10 8.63 5.84
N ALA A 73 7.29 8.02 5.80
CA ALA A 73 7.49 6.72 5.16
C ALA A 73 6.66 5.60 5.82
N LEU A 74 6.58 5.59 7.16
CA LEU A 74 5.71 4.70 7.92
C LEU A 74 4.23 4.85 7.52
N TYR A 75 3.75 6.09 7.44
CA TYR A 75 2.37 6.38 7.03
C TYR A 75 2.07 5.81 5.64
N LEU A 76 2.93 6.09 4.65
CA LEU A 76 2.74 5.63 3.27
C LEU A 76 2.75 4.09 3.18
N LEU A 77 3.76 3.43 3.75
CA LEU A 77 3.88 1.97 3.70
C LEU A 77 2.70 1.28 4.39
N THR A 78 2.24 1.82 5.52
CA THR A 78 1.09 1.27 6.26
C THR A 78 -0.21 1.44 5.49
N LYS A 79 -0.47 2.63 4.92
CA LYS A 79 -1.67 2.88 4.11
C LYS A 79 -1.70 2.03 2.85
N ASP A 80 -0.60 1.98 2.10
CA ASP A 80 -0.49 1.16 0.90
C ASP A 80 -0.64 -0.33 1.20
N GLY A 81 0.01 -0.81 2.26
CA GLY A 81 -0.10 -2.20 2.71
C GLY A 81 -1.52 -2.57 3.13
N TYR A 82 -2.22 -1.67 3.82
CA TYR A 82 -3.62 -1.86 4.19
C TYR A 82 -4.55 -1.91 2.98
N ASP A 83 -4.40 -1.00 2.02
CA ASP A 83 -5.22 -0.98 0.81
C ASP A 83 -5.05 -2.26 -0.02
N LEU A 84 -3.81 -2.74 -0.18
CA LEU A 84 -3.50 -4.01 -0.83
C LEU A 84 -4.11 -5.19 -0.08
N LEU A 85 -4.02 -5.22 1.26
CA LEU A 85 -4.58 -6.28 2.08
C LEU A 85 -6.10 -6.37 1.92
N GLN A 86 -6.80 -5.23 1.88
CA GLN A 86 -8.25 -5.21 1.66
C GLN A 86 -8.63 -5.82 0.30
N VAL A 87 -7.93 -5.46 -0.76
CA VAL A 87 -8.17 -6.02 -2.11
C VAL A 87 -7.85 -7.52 -2.13
N ALA A 88 -6.72 -7.93 -1.56
CA ALA A 88 -6.32 -9.34 -1.48
C ALA A 88 -7.39 -10.17 -0.73
N GLN A 89 -7.85 -9.72 0.44
CA GLN A 89 -8.89 -10.39 1.22
C GLN A 89 -10.19 -10.52 0.43
N GLN A 90 -10.65 -9.45 -0.22
CA GLN A 90 -11.85 -9.47 -1.06
C GLN A 90 -11.73 -10.49 -2.21
N ARG A 91 -10.58 -10.55 -2.86
CA ARG A 91 -10.33 -11.48 -3.97
C ARG A 91 -10.20 -12.92 -3.49
N MET A 92 -9.55 -13.15 -2.36
CA MET A 92 -9.37 -14.48 -1.75
C MET A 92 -10.67 -15.07 -1.21
N LEU A 93 -11.58 -14.25 -0.67
CA LEU A 93 -12.94 -14.71 -0.27
C LEU A 93 -13.74 -15.25 -1.47
N ASN A 94 -13.48 -14.72 -2.66
CA ASN A 94 -14.10 -15.16 -3.91
C ASN A 94 -13.24 -16.16 -4.70
N TRP A 95 -12.09 -16.56 -4.15
CA TRP A 95 -11.11 -17.36 -4.86
C TRP A 95 -11.41 -18.85 -4.76
N LYS A 96 -11.32 -19.53 -5.90
CA LYS A 96 -11.31 -20.99 -5.99
C LYS A 96 -9.93 -21.42 -6.44
N ALA A 97 -9.36 -22.43 -5.77
CA ALA A 97 -8.05 -22.97 -6.14
C ALA A 97 -8.07 -23.47 -7.60
N PRO A 98 -6.99 -23.20 -8.39
CA PRO A 98 -6.84 -23.83 -9.70
C PRO A 98 -6.76 -25.35 -9.54
N ALA A 99 -7.43 -26.06 -10.46
CA ALA A 99 -7.49 -27.52 -10.51
C ALA A 99 -6.14 -28.18 -10.84
#